data_AF-A0A660MKN0-F1
#
_entry.id   AF-A0A660MKN0-F1
#
_cell.length_a   1.000
_cell.length_b   1.000
_cell.length_c   1.000
_cell.angle_alpha   90.00
_cell.angle_beta   90.00
_cell.angle_gamma   90.00
#
_symmetry.space_group_name_H-M   'P 1'
#
loop_
_entity.id
_entity.type
_entity.pdbx_description
1 polymer ?
#
loop_
_entity_poly.entity_id
_entity_poly.type
_entity_poly.pdbx_seq_one_letter_code
_entity_poly.pdbx_strand_id
1 'polypeptide(L)'
;MNSENRGVPLWIIITIALAVSLLSISGYDYLNKRYERQATREIAERHQQEKDSAAAEAVRNERLQQAIISVSGIQTGIAEYLADKGETPPNLEAIGFVSDYRPSNLLESVSVQPGGRIVLHFTAKSGLNGEVSLQADIDKEYWAIRGWDCTSSDFPSIANARHDCRYLPR
;
A
#
# COMPACT_ATOMS: atom_id res chain seq x y z
N MET A 1 -53.19 59.37 -40.80
CA MET A 1 -52.52 58.56 -39.77
C MET A 1 -53.23 57.21 -39.73
N ASN A 2 -52.72 56.22 -40.48
CA ASN A 2 -53.23 54.85 -40.45
C ASN A 2 -52.40 54.06 -39.44
N SER A 3 -53.00 53.69 -38.31
CA SER A 3 -52.45 52.71 -37.38
C SER A 3 -52.83 51.31 -37.87
N GLU A 4 -51.97 50.70 -38.69
CA GLU A 4 -52.08 49.27 -39.00
C GLU A 4 -51.55 48.49 -37.78
N ASN A 5 -52.41 48.20 -36.81
CA ASN A 5 -52.13 47.22 -35.76
C ASN A 5 -52.21 45.82 -36.41
N ARG A 6 -51.11 45.36 -37.00
CA ARG A 6 -50.94 43.98 -37.46
C ARG A 6 -50.76 43.07 -36.25
N GLY A 7 -51.87 42.59 -35.70
CA GLY A 7 -51.86 41.53 -34.69
C GLY A 7 -51.20 40.27 -35.27
N VAL A 8 -50.24 39.70 -34.55
CA VAL A 8 -49.56 38.47 -34.96
C VAL A 8 -50.59 37.34 -35.09
N PRO A 9 -50.66 36.64 -36.23
CA PRO A 9 -51.69 35.64 -36.46
C PRO A 9 -51.49 34.41 -35.56
N LEU A 10 -52.59 33.89 -35.03
CA LEU A 10 -52.64 32.92 -33.92
C LEU A 10 -51.87 31.61 -34.22
N TRP A 11 -51.77 31.20 -35.48
CA TRP A 11 -51.01 30.01 -35.90
C TRP A 11 -49.48 30.18 -35.74
N ILE A 12 -48.97 31.41 -35.82
CA ILE A 12 -47.55 31.71 -35.55
C ILE A 12 -47.25 31.50 -34.06
N ILE A 13 -48.18 31.89 -33.18
CA ILE A 13 -48.03 31.69 -31.73
C ILE A 13 -47.98 30.18 -31.39
N ILE A 14 -48.88 29.39 -32.00
CA ILE A 14 -48.94 27.93 -31.79
C ILE A 14 -47.66 27.24 -32.28
N THR A 15 -47.16 27.60 -33.46
CA THR A 15 -45.94 27.01 -34.02
C THR A 15 -44.70 27.36 -33.20
N ILE A 16 -44.60 28.60 -32.71
CA ILE A 16 -43.54 29.01 -31.78
C ILE A 16 -43.63 28.21 -30.47
N ALA A 17 -44.82 28.06 -29.88
CA ALA A 17 -45.00 27.32 -28.65
C ALA A 17 -44.59 25.84 -28.79
N LEU A 18 -44.93 25.19 -29.91
CA LEU A 18 -44.52 23.83 -30.23
C LEU A 18 -43.00 23.72 -30.44
N ALA A 19 -42.41 24.67 -31.17
CA ALA A 19 -40.97 24.70 -31.40
C ALA A 19 -40.17 24.87 -30.10
N VAL A 20 -40.61 25.76 -29.21
CA VAL A 20 -39.98 25.98 -27.90
C VAL A 20 -40.07 24.72 -27.02
N SER A 21 -41.22 24.03 -27.05
CA SER A 21 -41.43 22.80 -26.28
C SER A 21 -40.55 21.64 -26.78
N LEU A 22 -40.37 21.51 -28.10
CA LEU A 22 -39.49 20.49 -28.67
C LEU A 22 -38.01 20.79 -28.40
N LEU A 23 -37.62 22.07 -28.45
CA LEU A 23 -36.25 22.49 -28.13
C LEU A 23 -35.91 22.29 -26.64
N SER A 24 -36.88 22.50 -25.73
CA SER A 24 -36.64 22.28 -24.31
C SER A 24 -36.46 20.80 -23.97
N ILE A 25 -37.27 19.91 -24.54
CA ILE A 25 -37.18 18.46 -24.33
C ILE A 25 -35.86 17.92 -24.89
N SER A 26 -35.52 18.27 -26.13
CA SER A 26 -34.27 17.81 -26.77
C SER A 26 -33.01 18.35 -26.07
N GLY A 27 -33.05 19.60 -25.60
CA GLY A 27 -31.99 20.18 -24.78
C GLY A 27 -31.82 19.46 -23.45
N TYR A 28 -32.93 19.14 -22.77
CA TYR A 28 -32.91 18.41 -21.50
C TYR A 28 -32.34 16.99 -21.66
N ASP A 29 -32.79 16.24 -22.66
CA ASP A 29 -32.30 14.87 -22.91
C ASP A 29 -30.81 14.85 -23.26
N TYR A 30 -30.34 15.82 -24.07
CA TYR A 30 -28.92 15.99 -24.37
C TYR A 30 -28.08 16.28 -23.12
N LEU A 31 -28.54 17.18 -22.25
CA LEU A 31 -27.84 17.51 -21.01
C LEU A 31 -27.85 16.34 -20.02
N ASN A 32 -28.97 15.64 -19.88
CA ASN A 32 -29.09 14.48 -19.00
C ASN A 32 -28.14 13.35 -19.43
N LYS A 33 -28.11 13.01 -20.72
CA LYS A 33 -27.19 12.00 -21.26
C LYS A 33 -25.72 12.39 -21.09
N ARG A 34 -25.40 13.68 -21.16
CA ARG A 34 -24.05 14.19 -20.88
C ARG A 34 -23.69 14.03 -19.40
N TYR A 35 -24.62 14.32 -18.50
CA TYR A 35 -24.45 14.17 -17.06
C TYR A 35 -24.22 12.70 -16.66
N GLU A 36 -25.03 11.78 -17.18
CA GLU A 36 -24.86 10.33 -16.93
C GLU A 36 -23.49 9.80 -17.38
N ARG A 37 -23.01 10.25 -18.56
CA ARG A 37 -21.68 9.90 -19.05
C ARG A 37 -20.56 10.45 -18.15
N GLN A 38 -20.74 11.64 -17.59
CA GLN A 38 -19.78 12.22 -16.66
C GLN A 38 -19.78 11.45 -15.33
N ALA A 39 -20.94 11.17 -14.77
CA ALA A 39 -21.07 10.38 -13.54
C ALA A 39 -20.47 8.97 -13.71
N THR A 40 -20.72 8.32 -14.84
CA THR A 40 -20.18 6.97 -15.12
C THR A 40 -18.65 7.01 -15.28
N ARG A 41 -18.10 8.06 -15.90
CA ARG A 41 -16.63 8.24 -15.99
C ARG A 41 -16.01 8.46 -14.63
N GLU A 42 -16.60 9.33 -13.80
CA GLU A 42 -16.09 9.59 -12.46
C GLU A 42 -16.10 8.31 -11.60
N ILE A 43 -17.17 7.51 -11.68
CA ILE A 43 -17.25 6.22 -10.98
C ILE A 43 -16.19 5.24 -11.51
N ALA A 44 -16.00 5.17 -12.83
CA ALA A 44 -14.99 4.29 -13.43
C ALA A 44 -13.56 4.73 -13.05
N GLU A 45 -13.28 6.03 -13.04
CA GLU A 45 -11.99 6.60 -12.62
C GLU A 45 -11.73 6.32 -11.13
N ARG A 46 -12.73 6.52 -10.26
CA ARG A 46 -12.63 6.16 -8.83
C ARG A 46 -12.35 4.69 -8.63
N HIS A 47 -13.10 3.80 -9.29
CA HIS A 47 -12.86 2.36 -9.20
C HIS A 47 -11.50 1.96 -9.74
N GLN A 48 -11.01 2.61 -10.79
CA GLN A 48 -9.68 2.36 -11.30
C GLN A 48 -8.62 2.80 -10.29
N GLN A 49 -8.77 4.00 -9.71
CA GLN A 49 -7.87 4.51 -8.68
C GLN A 49 -7.88 3.63 -7.42
N GLU A 50 -9.03 3.14 -6.99
CA GLU A 50 -9.16 2.17 -5.90
C GLU A 50 -8.39 0.89 -6.21
N LYS A 51 -8.56 0.31 -7.40
CA LYS A 51 -7.82 -0.89 -7.84
C LYS A 51 -6.32 -0.65 -7.88
N ASP A 52 -5.88 0.49 -8.42
CA ASP A 52 -4.47 0.83 -8.52
C ASP A 52 -3.86 1.02 -7.11
N SER A 53 -4.60 1.63 -6.18
CA SER A 53 -4.18 1.77 -4.78
C SER A 53 -4.08 0.43 -4.07
N ALA A 54 -5.05 -0.47 -4.27
CA ALA A 54 -5.03 -1.81 -3.70
C ALA A 54 -3.89 -2.66 -4.28
N ALA A 55 -3.62 -2.55 -5.58
CA ALA A 55 -2.50 -3.20 -6.23
C ALA A 55 -1.15 -2.69 -5.70
N ALA A 56 -1.00 -1.38 -5.52
CA ALA A 56 0.19 -0.79 -4.93
C ALA A 56 0.42 -1.26 -3.49
N GLU A 57 -0.63 -1.38 -2.69
CA GLU A 57 -0.57 -1.93 -1.34
C GLU A 57 -0.20 -3.43 -1.33
N ALA A 58 -0.78 -4.23 -2.23
CA ALA A 58 -0.44 -5.64 -2.34
C ALA A 58 1.04 -5.85 -2.68
N VAL A 59 1.57 -5.09 -3.66
CA VAL A 59 2.99 -5.12 -4.03
C VAL A 59 3.87 -4.69 -2.85
N ARG A 60 3.45 -3.66 -2.11
CA ARG A 60 4.16 -3.21 -0.90
C ARG A 60 4.24 -4.31 0.16
N ASN A 61 3.13 -5.00 0.41
CA ASN A 61 3.05 -6.09 1.39
C ASN A 61 3.88 -7.31 0.97
N GLU A 62 3.86 -7.68 -0.31
CA GLU A 62 4.69 -8.76 -0.84
C GLU A 62 6.18 -8.47 -0.68
N ARG A 63 6.61 -7.23 -0.97
CA ARG A 63 8.01 -6.81 -0.77
C ARG A 63 8.43 -6.86 0.70
N LEU A 64 7.57 -6.38 1.61
CA LEU A 64 7.83 -6.49 3.05
C LEU A 64 8.01 -7.96 3.46
N GLN A 65 7.08 -8.84 3.03
CA GLN A 65 7.14 -10.26 3.33
C GLN A 65 8.43 -10.90 2.78
N GLN A 66 8.77 -10.63 1.53
CA GLN A 66 9.99 -11.14 0.88
C GLN A 66 11.25 -10.72 1.65
N ALA A 67 11.35 -9.45 2.05
CA ALA A 67 12.49 -8.98 2.83
C ALA A 67 12.58 -9.66 4.20
N ILE A 68 11.44 -9.81 4.91
CA ILE A 68 11.40 -10.47 6.22
C ILE A 68 11.78 -11.95 6.13
N ILE A 69 11.35 -12.66 5.07
CA ILE A 69 11.73 -14.07 4.87
C ILE A 69 13.20 -14.21 4.48
N SER A 70 13.78 -13.21 3.80
CA SER A 70 15.16 -13.30 3.31
C SER A 70 16.21 -13.49 4.42
N VAL A 71 15.90 -13.11 5.67
CA VAL A 71 16.83 -13.23 6.80
C VAL A 71 16.83 -14.62 7.46
N SER A 72 16.14 -15.63 6.92
CA SER A 72 16.09 -16.97 7.53
C SER A 72 17.47 -17.61 7.74
N GLY A 73 18.44 -17.38 6.84
CA GLY A 73 19.82 -17.84 7.06
C GLY A 73 20.49 -17.21 8.29
N ILE A 74 20.19 -15.93 8.57
CA ILE A 74 20.68 -15.22 9.77
C ILE A 74 19.98 -15.78 11.01
N GLN A 75 18.67 -16.06 10.94
CA GLN A 75 17.92 -16.68 12.05
C GLN A 75 18.52 -18.04 12.43
N THR A 76 18.84 -18.87 11.44
CA THR A 76 19.52 -20.16 11.66
C THR A 76 20.90 -19.95 12.29
N GLY A 77 21.72 -19.04 11.75
CA GLY A 77 23.05 -18.77 12.30
C GLY A 77 23.00 -18.30 13.75
N ILE A 78 22.02 -17.47 14.12
CA ILE A 78 21.82 -17.04 15.52
C ILE A 78 21.44 -18.24 16.41
N ALA A 79 20.54 -19.11 15.95
CA ALA A 79 20.11 -20.28 16.71
C ALA A 79 21.28 -21.28 16.93
N GLU A 80 22.08 -21.52 15.90
CA GLU A 80 23.26 -22.38 15.97
C GLU A 80 24.32 -21.80 16.91
N TYR A 81 24.59 -20.49 16.78
CA TYR A 81 25.53 -19.80 17.66
C TYR A 81 25.08 -19.85 19.12
N LEU A 82 23.78 -19.63 19.38
CA LEU A 82 23.21 -19.75 20.74
C LEU A 82 23.38 -21.16 21.31
N ALA A 83 23.12 -22.19 20.51
CA ALA A 83 23.25 -23.58 20.95
C ALA A 83 24.72 -23.98 21.21
N ASP A 84 25.67 -23.45 20.43
CA ASP A 84 27.11 -23.75 20.59
C ASP A 84 27.77 -22.93 21.71
N LYS A 85 27.42 -21.64 21.83
CA LYS A 85 28.10 -20.69 22.74
C LYS A 85 27.34 -20.40 24.04
N GLY A 86 26.04 -20.66 24.10
CA GLY A 86 25.20 -20.26 25.22
C GLY A 86 24.98 -18.75 25.32
N GLU A 87 25.27 -17.99 24.26
CA GLU A 87 25.03 -16.56 24.16
C GLU A 87 24.64 -16.18 22.73
N THR A 88 24.05 -15.00 22.53
CA THR A 88 23.69 -14.52 21.18
C THR A 88 24.89 -13.89 20.49
N PRO A 89 25.03 -14.01 19.16
CA PRO A 89 26.13 -13.40 18.45
C PRO A 89 26.09 -11.86 18.57
N PRO A 90 27.26 -11.20 18.68
CA PRO A 90 27.33 -9.74 18.77
C PRO A 90 27.04 -9.04 17.43
N ASN A 91 27.22 -9.74 16.30
CA ASN A 91 27.13 -9.19 14.94
C ASN A 91 26.97 -10.32 13.88
N LEU A 92 26.95 -9.93 12.60
CA LEU A 92 26.82 -10.84 11.46
C LEU A 92 28.06 -11.71 11.25
N GLU A 93 29.24 -11.16 11.49
CA GLU A 93 30.52 -11.82 11.29
C GLU A 93 30.71 -13.02 12.22
N ALA A 94 30.18 -12.91 13.45
CA ALA A 94 30.20 -14.00 14.43
C ALA A 94 29.46 -15.26 13.95
N ILE A 95 28.53 -15.12 13.01
CA ILE A 95 27.78 -16.22 12.39
C ILE A 95 28.16 -16.44 10.91
N GLY A 96 29.34 -15.96 10.50
CA GLY A 96 29.95 -16.29 9.21
C GLY A 96 29.51 -15.44 8.03
N PHE A 97 28.72 -14.38 8.24
CA PHE A 97 28.38 -13.43 7.17
C PHE A 97 29.38 -12.26 7.13
N VAL A 98 29.59 -11.69 5.95
CA VAL A 98 30.35 -10.45 5.81
C VAL A 98 29.52 -9.26 6.29
N SER A 99 30.18 -8.20 6.78
CA SER A 99 29.53 -7.01 7.36
C SER A 99 28.51 -6.31 6.45
N ASP A 100 28.70 -6.39 5.13
CA ASP A 100 27.85 -5.79 4.10
C ASP A 100 26.91 -6.80 3.42
N TYR A 101 26.75 -7.99 4.03
CA TYR A 101 25.85 -9.01 3.52
C TYR A 101 24.42 -8.46 3.40
N ARG A 102 23.80 -8.65 2.22
CA ARG A 102 22.44 -8.21 1.92
C ARG A 102 21.62 -9.38 1.40
N PRO A 103 20.71 -9.95 2.22
CA PRO A 103 19.93 -11.12 1.81
C PRO A 103 18.82 -10.77 0.80
N SER A 104 18.53 -9.49 0.57
CA SER A 104 17.54 -9.03 -0.40
C SER A 104 17.96 -7.69 -1.01
N ASN A 105 17.63 -7.47 -2.29
CA ASN A 105 17.80 -6.19 -2.98
C ASN A 105 16.83 -5.09 -2.48
N LEU A 106 15.87 -5.45 -1.61
CA LEU A 106 14.96 -4.53 -0.95
C LEU A 106 15.59 -3.85 0.28
N LEU A 107 16.75 -4.34 0.72
CA LEU A 107 17.42 -3.89 1.93
C LEU A 107 18.64 -3.03 1.58
N GLU A 108 18.80 -1.94 2.31
CA GLU A 108 20.04 -1.16 2.33
C GLU A 108 21.10 -1.83 3.21
N SER A 109 20.65 -2.41 4.34
CA SER A 109 21.49 -3.19 5.24
C SER A 109 20.64 -4.13 6.09
N VAL A 110 21.30 -5.13 6.67
CA VAL A 110 20.79 -5.92 7.79
C VAL A 110 21.82 -5.89 8.89
N SER A 111 21.39 -5.83 10.15
CA SER A 111 22.29 -5.90 11.30
C SER A 111 21.83 -6.97 12.27
N VAL A 112 22.81 -7.60 12.94
CA VAL A 112 22.60 -8.45 14.11
C VAL A 112 23.14 -7.69 15.30
N GLN A 113 22.34 -7.60 16.36
CA GLN A 113 22.68 -6.90 17.60
C GLN A 113 22.66 -7.87 18.77
N PRO A 114 23.38 -7.56 19.87
CA PRO A 114 23.32 -8.34 21.10
C PRO A 114 21.89 -8.58 21.57
N GLY A 115 21.64 -9.76 22.13
CA GLY A 115 20.30 -10.20 22.51
C GLY A 115 19.52 -10.85 21.37
N GLY A 116 20.16 -11.16 20.23
CA GLY A 116 19.55 -11.92 19.14
C GLY A 116 18.53 -11.10 18.34
N ARG A 117 18.77 -9.79 18.21
CA ARG A 117 17.94 -8.90 17.42
C ARG A 117 18.49 -8.78 16.01
N ILE A 118 17.65 -9.00 15.01
CA ILE A 118 17.93 -8.72 13.59
C ILE A 118 17.17 -7.44 13.22
N VAL A 119 17.86 -6.46 12.63
CA VAL A 119 17.23 -5.24 12.11
C VAL A 119 17.42 -5.14 10.60
N LEU A 120 16.32 -5.03 9.89
CA LEU A 120 16.26 -4.87 8.44
C LEU A 120 16.04 -3.38 8.14
N HIS A 121 16.98 -2.76 7.44
CA HIS A 121 16.85 -1.37 6.98
C HIS A 121 16.50 -1.37 5.49
N PHE A 122 15.32 -0.86 5.15
CA PHE A 122 14.82 -0.87 3.77
C PHE A 122 15.42 0.29 2.97
N THR A 123 15.81 0.02 1.72
CA THR A 123 16.27 1.09 0.83
C THR A 123 15.09 1.84 0.24
N ALA A 124 15.16 3.17 0.16
CA ALA A 124 14.14 4.00 -0.50
C ALA A 124 13.82 3.55 -1.95
N LYS A 125 14.79 2.97 -2.67
CA LYS A 125 14.59 2.43 -4.03
C LYS A 125 13.60 1.28 -4.10
N SER A 126 13.38 0.58 -2.99
CA SER A 126 12.43 -0.53 -2.90
C SER A 126 10.97 -0.08 -2.84
N GLY A 127 10.72 1.24 -2.69
CA GLY A 127 9.40 1.78 -2.37
C GLY A 127 8.98 1.53 -0.91
N LEU A 128 9.90 1.01 -0.09
CA LEU A 128 9.78 0.87 1.36
C LEU A 128 10.81 1.79 2.01
N ASN A 129 10.39 2.51 3.05
CA ASN A 129 11.26 3.39 3.82
C ASN A 129 10.98 3.17 5.30
N GLY A 130 11.98 2.73 6.05
CA GLY A 130 11.83 2.36 7.45
C GLY A 130 12.51 1.03 7.78
N GLU A 131 12.18 0.52 8.95
CA GLU A 131 12.85 -0.63 9.56
C GLU A 131 11.88 -1.71 10.03
N VAL A 132 12.34 -2.96 10.00
CA VAL A 132 11.68 -4.09 10.64
C VAL A 132 12.68 -4.78 11.56
N SER A 133 12.27 -5.06 12.79
CA SER A 133 13.07 -5.75 13.80
C SER A 133 12.49 -7.14 14.08
N LEU A 134 13.34 -8.17 14.08
CA LEU A 134 13.01 -9.50 14.56
C LEU A 134 13.81 -9.76 15.85
N GLN A 135 13.11 -9.94 16.96
CA GLN A 135 13.72 -10.23 18.26
C GLN A 135 13.58 -11.73 18.54
N ALA A 136 14.69 -12.44 18.79
CA ALA A 136 14.64 -13.82 19.21
C ALA A 136 13.93 -13.96 20.57
N ASP A 137 12.95 -14.87 20.67
CA ASP A 137 12.38 -15.34 21.94
C ASP A 137 13.23 -16.51 22.45
N ILE A 138 14.13 -16.21 23.38
CA ILE A 138 15.14 -17.13 23.88
C ILE A 138 14.63 -17.83 25.14
N ASP A 139 14.57 -19.16 25.05
CA ASP A 139 14.43 -20.04 26.20
C ASP A 139 15.81 -20.27 26.82
N LYS A 140 16.01 -19.74 28.03
CA LYS A 140 17.29 -19.84 28.76
C LYS A 140 17.51 -21.19 29.42
N GLU A 141 16.47 -22.00 29.59
CA GLU A 141 16.60 -23.34 30.16
C GLU A 141 17.21 -24.30 29.12
N TYR A 142 16.79 -24.15 27.86
CA TYR A 142 17.20 -25.03 26.76
C TYR A 142 18.19 -24.39 25.78
N TRP A 143 18.59 -23.13 26.02
CA TRP A 143 19.41 -22.33 25.10
C TRP A 143 18.89 -22.37 23.65
N ALA A 144 17.57 -22.24 23.52
CA ALA A 144 16.86 -22.42 22.27
C ALA A 144 16.03 -21.18 21.90
N ILE A 145 15.79 -20.99 20.61
CA ILE A 145 14.88 -19.95 20.12
C ILE A 145 13.51 -20.58 19.87
N ARG A 146 12.48 -20.10 20.57
CA ARG A 146 11.09 -20.59 20.41
C ARG A 146 10.38 -19.92 19.24
N GLY A 147 10.81 -18.71 18.89
CA GLY A 147 10.20 -17.90 17.85
C GLY A 147 10.90 -16.56 17.68
N TRP A 148 10.32 -15.73 16.83
CA TRP A 148 10.83 -14.41 16.49
C TRP A 148 9.71 -13.39 16.62
N ASP A 149 9.86 -12.45 17.55
CA ASP A 149 8.98 -11.31 17.69
C ASP A 149 9.29 -10.30 16.58
N CYS A 150 8.48 -10.29 15.53
CA CYS A 150 8.58 -9.35 14.42
C CYS A 150 7.84 -8.05 14.73
N THR A 151 8.52 -6.91 14.61
CA THR A 151 7.96 -5.60 14.93
C THR A 151 8.45 -4.50 13.99
N SER A 152 7.66 -3.45 13.84
CA SER A 152 8.06 -2.22 13.14
C SER A 152 7.33 -1.00 13.68
N SER A 153 7.99 0.15 13.71
CA SER A 153 7.39 1.45 13.98
C SER A 153 7.09 2.27 12.72
N ASP A 154 7.54 1.79 11.56
CA ASP A 154 7.51 2.55 10.30
C ASP A 154 6.44 2.00 9.35
N PHE A 155 5.97 0.76 9.59
CA PHE A 155 4.96 0.09 8.77
C PHE A 155 3.69 -0.24 9.59
N PRO A 156 2.70 0.67 9.65
CA PRO A 156 1.44 0.45 10.38
C PRO A 156 0.65 -0.79 9.95
N SER A 157 0.72 -1.14 8.67
CA SER A 157 0.04 -2.30 8.10
C SER A 157 0.95 -3.53 7.96
N ILE A 158 2.04 -3.62 8.74
CA ILE A 158 2.98 -4.75 8.64
C ILE A 158 2.32 -6.12 8.85
N ALA A 159 1.27 -6.19 9.67
CA ALA A 159 0.50 -7.42 9.87
C ALA A 159 -0.18 -7.94 8.59
N ASN A 160 -0.46 -7.05 7.63
CA ASN A 160 -1.00 -7.43 6.32
C ASN A 160 0.07 -8.08 5.42
N ALA A 161 1.35 -7.74 5.63
CA ALA A 161 2.47 -8.35 4.93
C ALA A 161 2.86 -9.70 5.57
N ARG A 162 2.83 -9.77 6.91
CA ARG A 162 3.13 -10.99 7.65
C ARG A 162 2.39 -11.00 8.98
N HIS A 163 1.51 -11.98 9.17
CA HIS A 163 0.52 -12.02 10.26
C HIS A 163 1.13 -12.10 11.68
N ASP A 164 2.36 -12.59 11.81
CA ASP A 164 3.12 -12.68 13.07
C ASP A 164 3.88 -11.38 13.39
N CYS A 165 3.85 -10.37 12.51
CA CYS A 165 4.45 -9.06 12.75
C CYS A 165 3.46 -8.09 13.38
N ARG A 166 3.97 -7.22 14.26
CA ARG A 166 3.17 -6.20 14.97
C ARG A 166 3.70 -4.79 14.76
N TYR A 167 2.79 -3.84 14.61
CA TYR A 167 3.13 -2.42 14.64
C TYR A 167 3.32 -1.95 16.08
N LEU A 168 4.44 -1.28 16.36
CA LEU A 168 4.73 -0.65 17.66
C LEU A 168 5.10 0.82 17.45
N PRO A 169 4.22 1.78 17.84
CA PRO A 169 4.53 3.20 17.74
C PRO A 169 5.71 3.57 18.65
N ARG A 170 6.53 4.53 18.21
CA ARG A 170 7.63 5.12 19.02
C ARG A 170 7.09 6.11 20.04
#